data_AF-A0A3B4FQ13-F1
#
_entry.id   AF-A0A3B4FQ13-F1
#
_cell.length_a   1.000
_cell.length_b   1.000
_cell.length_c   1.000
_cell.angle_alpha   90.00
_cell.angle_beta   90.00
_cell.angle_gamma   90.00
#
_symmetry.space_group_name_H-M   'P 1'
#
loop_
_entity.id
_entity.type
_entity.pdbx_description
1 polymer ?
#
loop_
_entity_poly.entity_id
_entity_poly.type
_entity_poly.pdbx_seq_one_letter_code
_entity_poly.pdbx_strand_id
1 'polypeptide(L)'
;MRFSLVACLFFLHICCLAVGNDRSPRMIFTEKEAAMNRLDLPHDPPVRILLEEQPDTVLAVGKTYLNTYIKNQNKNQRRMRLENCKSEDCSYNITLAHLMEDANQLFVCGTTGDETVCCNSNLAEQSPICKESLIKHISPFDIKEGDLSALAESEQSADLYITRSGSDGSVGIHKFGKARVGPKNHNKEQHYVGLVLSKREDPSQNRVYGFYKEKTKDPGLFSEMWLPFVTQVCMTDVGGPKNNLQFTWTSQMNARLFCGDQERKQHFSELVDVSTVDADRWQDTKIYALFRNEWGMSAVCVYTIEDINKIFENSPFNGYKKDQMDRPRTCAPDSSKLPVDTLKKIEKISEMEQLVHPVGNPGLLFFNHHNYTHIQVDSKPNSRSSNQNVIFLSLNNGGIHKVLQNESHTFVIAEYQPFKQKAHVLSIILQSTFKKLYVNDGSQLVQLDVADCSQYGDTCQDCMLSRDPYCGWDGTQCIHETK
;
A
#
# COMPACT_ATOMS: atom_id res chain seq x y z
N MET A 1 27.11 58.65 -2.68
CA MET A 1 25.80 58.18 -2.19
C MET A 1 26.03 56.96 -1.31
N ARG A 2 25.82 57.11 0.01
CA ARG A 2 25.86 56.00 0.96
C ARG A 2 24.52 55.28 0.86
N PHE A 3 24.49 54.06 0.33
CA PHE A 3 23.31 53.21 0.44
C PHE A 3 23.07 52.93 1.92
N SER A 4 21.91 53.34 2.42
CA SER A 4 21.53 53.19 3.82
C SER A 4 21.48 51.69 4.18
N LEU A 5 22.11 51.31 5.29
CA LEU A 5 22.05 49.94 5.85
C LEU A 5 20.60 49.44 5.98
N VAL A 6 19.65 50.36 6.15
CA VAL A 6 18.22 50.10 6.25
C VAL A 6 17.63 49.58 4.94
N ALA A 7 18.11 50.05 3.79
CA ALA A 7 17.67 49.56 2.48
C ALA A 7 18.20 48.14 2.19
N CYS A 8 19.42 47.83 2.66
CA CYS A 8 20.00 46.49 2.55
C CYS A 8 19.29 45.50 3.49
N LEU A 9 18.96 45.92 4.73
CA LEU A 9 18.17 45.14 5.68
C LEU A 9 16.72 44.94 5.21
N PHE A 10 16.10 45.93 4.57
CA PHE A 10 14.77 45.77 3.96
C PHE A 10 14.80 44.81 2.77
N PHE A 11 15.83 44.85 1.92
CA PHE A 11 15.99 43.86 0.84
C PHE A 11 16.25 42.44 1.37
N LEU A 12 17.01 42.30 2.47
CA LEU A 12 17.19 41.03 3.17
C LEU A 12 15.89 40.54 3.85
N HIS A 13 15.08 41.44 4.42
CA HIS A 13 13.78 41.08 4.99
C HIS A 13 12.73 40.73 3.94
N ILE A 14 12.71 41.42 2.80
CA ILE A 14 11.82 41.09 1.67
C ILE A 14 12.27 39.77 1.00
N CYS A 15 13.58 39.47 0.93
CA CYS A 15 14.06 38.14 0.53
C CYS A 15 13.71 37.04 1.54
N CYS A 16 13.73 37.32 2.85
CA CYS A 16 13.30 36.34 3.86
C CYS A 16 11.78 36.10 3.89
N LEU A 17 10.97 37.06 3.41
CA LEU A 17 9.52 36.89 3.24
C LEU A 17 9.14 36.19 1.92
N ALA A 18 10.09 36.04 1.00
CA ALA A 18 9.96 35.23 -0.21
C ALA A 18 10.55 33.81 -0.05
N VAL A 19 10.65 33.31 1.19
CA VAL A 19 10.72 31.86 1.41
C VAL A 19 9.31 31.35 1.11
N GLY A 20 9.07 31.01 -0.15
CA GLY A 20 7.86 30.32 -0.57
C GLY A 20 7.59 29.17 0.40
N ASN A 21 6.35 29.05 0.85
CA ASN A 21 5.94 27.95 1.72
C ASN A 21 6.30 26.65 0.99
N ASP A 22 7.38 25.98 1.40
CA ASP A 22 8.00 24.80 0.72
C ASP A 22 7.07 23.58 0.62
N ARG A 23 5.85 23.75 1.13
CA ARG A 23 4.78 22.77 1.31
C ARG A 23 3.54 23.08 0.47
N SER A 24 3.53 24.19 -0.26
CA SER A 24 2.54 24.47 -1.31
C SER A 24 3.07 23.94 -2.63
N PRO A 25 2.22 23.40 -3.51
CA PRO A 25 2.68 22.92 -4.81
C PRO A 25 3.27 24.08 -5.61
N ARG A 26 4.48 23.87 -6.14
CA ARG A 26 5.16 24.87 -6.96
C ARG A 26 4.42 25.11 -8.28
N MET A 27 3.91 24.02 -8.87
CA MET A 27 3.14 24.02 -10.11
C MET A 27 1.81 23.32 -9.87
N ILE A 28 0.77 23.74 -10.57
CA ILE A 28 -0.52 23.06 -10.61
C ILE A 28 -0.75 22.68 -12.07
N PHE A 29 -0.94 21.40 -12.34
CA PHE A 29 -1.18 20.88 -13.67
C PHE A 29 -2.63 20.49 -13.82
N THR A 30 -3.32 21.22 -14.70
CA THR A 30 -4.69 20.91 -15.10
C THR A 30 -4.72 20.06 -16.38
N GLU A 31 -5.91 19.61 -16.78
CA GLU A 31 -6.12 18.85 -18.03
C GLU A 31 -5.61 19.58 -19.29
N LYS A 32 -5.48 20.90 -19.25
CA LYS A 32 -4.96 21.69 -20.38
C LYS A 32 -3.43 21.69 -20.47
N GLU A 33 -2.76 21.43 -19.35
CA GLU A 33 -1.32 21.66 -19.17
C GLU A 33 -0.54 20.35 -19.05
N ALA A 34 -1.16 19.28 -18.56
CA ALA A 34 -0.59 17.94 -18.56
C ALA A 34 -1.40 17.02 -19.47
N ALA A 35 -0.70 16.15 -20.20
CA ALA A 35 -1.31 15.09 -20.99
C ALA A 35 -1.97 14.04 -20.07
N MET A 36 -3.19 14.32 -19.63
CA MET A 36 -3.99 13.43 -18.81
C MET A 36 -4.94 12.62 -19.70
N ASN A 37 -4.78 11.31 -19.68
CA ASN A 37 -5.68 10.46 -20.44
C ASN A 37 -6.75 9.85 -19.54
N ARG A 38 -8.00 9.86 -19.99
CA ARG A 38 -9.15 9.38 -19.23
C ARG A 38 -9.71 8.13 -19.86
N LEU A 39 -10.06 7.19 -19.00
CA LEU A 39 -10.73 5.95 -19.33
C LEU A 39 -12.05 5.91 -18.56
N ASP A 40 -13.17 5.99 -19.27
CA ASP A 40 -14.46 5.77 -18.63
C ASP A 40 -14.55 4.29 -18.23
N LEU A 41 -14.81 4.08 -16.93
CA LEU A 41 -15.03 2.76 -16.38
C LEU A 41 -16.52 2.41 -16.54
N PRO A 42 -16.87 1.11 -16.61
CA PRO A 42 -18.26 0.67 -16.54
C PRO A 42 -18.96 1.20 -15.27
N HIS A 43 -20.29 1.12 -15.20
CA HIS A 43 -21.08 1.67 -14.09
C HIS A 43 -20.70 1.17 -12.68
N ASP A 44 -19.99 0.05 -12.55
CA ASP A 44 -19.44 -0.42 -11.28
C ASP A 44 -17.93 -0.13 -11.18
N PRO A 45 -17.42 0.31 -10.01
CA PRO A 45 -15.99 0.48 -9.80
C PRO A 45 -15.25 -0.86 -10.02
N PRO A 46 -14.04 -0.83 -10.60
CA PRO A 46 -13.26 -2.03 -10.82
C PRO A 46 -12.87 -2.64 -9.48
N VAL A 47 -13.03 -3.95 -9.39
CA VAL A 47 -12.55 -4.79 -8.27
C VAL A 47 -11.04 -4.64 -8.11
N ARG A 48 -10.32 -4.61 -9.23
CA ARG A 48 -8.88 -4.40 -9.25
C ARG A 48 -8.44 -3.82 -10.58
N ILE A 49 -7.41 -2.99 -10.55
CA ILE A 49 -6.69 -2.55 -11.74
C ILE A 49 -5.32 -3.23 -11.67
N LEU A 50 -5.00 -3.99 -12.72
CA LEU A 50 -3.77 -4.75 -12.84
C LEU A 50 -2.90 -4.10 -13.92
N LEU A 51 -1.67 -3.78 -13.55
CA LEU A 51 -0.67 -3.25 -14.47
C LEU A 51 -0.13 -4.40 -15.32
N GLU A 52 -0.09 -4.22 -16.64
CA GLU A 52 0.54 -5.18 -17.55
C GLU A 52 2.01 -4.79 -17.82
N GLU A 53 2.81 -5.73 -18.33
CA GLU A 53 4.21 -5.48 -18.68
C GLU A 53 4.38 -4.48 -19.82
N GLN A 54 3.35 -4.31 -20.66
CA GLN A 54 3.36 -3.38 -21.77
C GLN A 54 3.05 -1.95 -21.30
N PRO A 55 3.72 -0.92 -21.88
CA PRO A 55 3.41 0.46 -21.57
C PRO A 55 2.01 0.85 -22.04
N ASP A 56 1.36 1.74 -21.28
CA ASP A 56 0.01 2.25 -21.56
C ASP A 56 -1.08 1.16 -21.66
N THR A 57 -0.82 -0.01 -21.06
CA THR A 57 -1.76 -1.13 -21.03
C THR A 57 -2.15 -1.44 -19.58
N VAL A 58 -3.46 -1.44 -19.33
CA VAL A 58 -4.02 -1.81 -18.02
C VAL A 58 -5.22 -2.74 -18.18
N LEU A 59 -5.32 -3.69 -17.26
CA LEU A 59 -6.46 -4.58 -17.14
C LEU A 59 -7.33 -4.12 -15.96
N ALA A 60 -8.52 -3.58 -16.27
CA ALA A 60 -9.52 -3.26 -15.27
C ALA A 60 -10.47 -4.46 -15.09
N VAL A 61 -10.36 -5.11 -13.93
CA VAL A 61 -11.22 -6.23 -13.53
C VAL A 61 -12.47 -5.65 -12.88
N GLY A 62 -13.61 -5.70 -13.59
CA GLY A 62 -14.92 -5.39 -13.01
C GLY A 62 -15.53 -6.60 -12.31
N LYS A 63 -16.80 -6.52 -11.88
CA LYS A 63 -17.50 -7.65 -11.25
C LYS A 63 -17.77 -8.82 -12.20
N THR A 64 -17.98 -8.54 -13.48
CA THR A 64 -18.33 -9.58 -14.48
C THR A 64 -17.40 -9.59 -15.70
N TYR A 65 -16.72 -8.46 -15.95
CA TYR A 65 -15.98 -8.21 -17.17
C TYR A 65 -14.53 -7.86 -16.88
N LEU A 66 -13.66 -8.38 -17.73
CA LEU A 66 -12.25 -8.03 -17.83
C LEU A 66 -12.11 -7.04 -18.98
N ASN A 67 -11.75 -5.79 -18.68
CA ASN A 67 -11.59 -4.74 -19.69
C ASN A 67 -10.11 -4.42 -19.85
N THR A 68 -9.55 -4.72 -21.02
CA THR A 68 -8.18 -4.35 -21.37
C THR A 68 -8.18 -3.03 -22.11
N TYR A 69 -7.48 -2.06 -21.55
CA TYR A 69 -7.29 -0.73 -22.13
C TYR A 69 -5.86 -0.60 -22.62
N ILE A 70 -5.70 -0.18 -23.89
CA ILE A 70 -4.38 0.07 -24.49
C ILE A 70 -4.40 1.48 -25.06
N LYS A 71 -3.44 2.31 -24.65
CA LYS A 71 -3.35 3.72 -25.06
C LYS A 71 -4.67 4.47 -24.92
N ASN A 72 -5.34 4.25 -23.79
CA ASN A 72 -6.55 4.98 -23.41
C ASN A 72 -7.79 4.68 -24.27
N GLN A 73 -7.81 3.53 -24.92
CA GLN A 73 -8.99 3.03 -25.63
C GLN A 73 -9.33 1.64 -25.11
N ASN A 74 -10.62 1.40 -24.82
CA ASN A 74 -11.09 0.05 -24.56
C ASN A 74 -10.90 -0.76 -25.84
N LYS A 75 -9.99 -1.72 -25.80
CA LYS A 75 -9.71 -2.56 -26.96
C LYS A 75 -10.43 -3.90 -26.90
N ASN A 76 -10.66 -4.42 -25.70
CA ASN A 76 -11.24 -5.75 -25.55
C ASN A 76 -11.96 -5.89 -24.20
N GLN A 77 -13.28 -6.05 -24.27
CA GLN A 77 -14.11 -6.42 -23.13
C GLN A 77 -14.39 -7.92 -23.19
N ARG A 78 -13.91 -8.65 -22.19
CA ARG A 78 -14.04 -10.11 -22.11
C ARG A 78 -14.88 -10.48 -20.90
N ARG A 79 -15.98 -11.21 -21.12
CA ARG A 79 -16.79 -11.75 -20.04
C ARG A 79 -16.15 -13.04 -19.53
N MET A 80 -15.91 -13.11 -18.23
CA MET A 80 -15.39 -14.34 -17.64
C MET A 80 -16.52 -15.37 -17.47
N ARG A 81 -16.20 -16.65 -17.68
CA ARG A 81 -17.14 -17.77 -17.55
C ARG A 81 -16.58 -18.84 -16.63
N LEU A 82 -17.48 -19.45 -15.84
CA LEU A 82 -17.16 -20.60 -14.99
C LEU A 82 -17.26 -21.89 -15.81
N GLU A 83 -16.27 -22.79 -15.70
CA GLU A 83 -16.19 -24.04 -16.49
C GLU A 83 -17.44 -24.93 -16.35
N ASN A 84 -17.99 -25.02 -15.14
CA ASN A 84 -19.12 -25.91 -14.82
C ASN A 84 -20.51 -25.29 -15.06
N CYS A 85 -20.59 -24.08 -15.60
CA CYS A 85 -21.87 -23.40 -15.74
C CYS A 85 -22.43 -23.52 -17.16
N LYS A 86 -23.46 -24.37 -17.30
CA LYS A 86 -24.14 -24.65 -18.58
C LYS A 86 -25.27 -23.66 -18.93
N SER A 87 -25.64 -22.77 -17.99
CA SER A 87 -26.70 -21.77 -18.18
C SER A 87 -26.10 -20.43 -18.62
N GLU A 88 -26.79 -19.72 -19.52
CA GLU A 88 -26.44 -18.34 -19.92
C GLU A 88 -26.52 -17.33 -18.75
N ASP A 89 -27.23 -17.70 -17.68
CA ASP A 89 -27.55 -16.85 -16.53
C ASP A 89 -26.62 -17.04 -15.32
N CYS A 90 -25.45 -17.65 -15.54
CA CYS A 90 -24.45 -17.81 -14.49
C CYS A 90 -23.85 -16.45 -14.12
N SER A 91 -24.29 -15.88 -13.01
CA SER A 91 -23.67 -14.71 -12.41
C SER A 91 -22.48 -15.16 -11.56
N TYR A 92 -21.28 -14.87 -12.05
CA TYR A 92 -20.04 -14.98 -11.27
C TYR A 92 -19.56 -13.56 -11.02
N ASN A 93 -19.67 -13.11 -9.78
CA ASN A 93 -19.30 -11.77 -9.38
C ASN A 93 -17.90 -11.80 -8.77
N ILE A 94 -16.91 -11.34 -9.53
CA ILE A 94 -15.52 -11.25 -9.13
C ILE A 94 -15.41 -10.28 -7.94
N THR A 95 -14.68 -10.71 -6.92
CA THR A 95 -14.38 -9.93 -5.71
C THR A 95 -12.89 -9.80 -5.46
N LEU A 96 -12.06 -10.60 -6.13
CA LEU A 96 -10.61 -10.56 -6.03
C LEU A 96 -9.95 -11.05 -7.32
N ALA A 97 -8.83 -10.42 -7.70
CA ALA A 97 -8.01 -10.82 -8.82
C ALA A 97 -6.53 -10.52 -8.60
N HIS A 98 -5.66 -11.45 -8.99
CA HIS A 98 -4.19 -11.32 -8.99
C HIS A 98 -3.62 -11.86 -10.30
N LEU A 99 -2.66 -11.14 -10.88
CA LEU A 99 -1.77 -11.74 -11.88
C LEU A 99 -0.87 -12.74 -11.17
N MET A 100 -0.67 -13.90 -11.80
CA MET A 100 0.26 -14.92 -11.32
C MET A 100 1.68 -14.65 -11.85
N GLU A 101 2.69 -15.35 -11.32
CA GLU A 101 4.08 -15.28 -11.82
C GLU A 101 4.17 -15.58 -13.33
N ASP A 102 3.31 -16.46 -13.86
CA ASP A 102 3.05 -16.57 -15.29
C ASP A 102 2.09 -15.43 -15.71
N ALA A 103 2.61 -14.40 -16.38
CA ALA A 103 1.86 -13.19 -16.75
C ALA A 103 0.59 -13.46 -17.59
N ASN A 104 0.45 -14.64 -18.20
CA ASN A 104 -0.75 -15.02 -18.94
C ASN A 104 -1.84 -15.65 -18.05
N GLN A 105 -1.54 -15.93 -16.78
CA GLN A 105 -2.48 -16.52 -15.84
C GLN A 105 -2.99 -15.48 -14.84
N LEU A 106 -4.31 -15.44 -14.71
CA LEU A 106 -5.04 -14.62 -13.76
C LEU A 106 -5.69 -15.53 -12.72
N PHE A 107 -5.32 -15.36 -11.45
CA PHE A 107 -6.04 -15.94 -10.33
C PHE A 107 -7.20 -15.02 -9.95
N VAL A 108 -8.42 -15.55 -9.89
CA VAL A 108 -9.62 -14.79 -9.53
C VAL A 108 -10.46 -15.54 -8.52
N CYS A 109 -11.14 -14.78 -7.67
CA CYS A 109 -12.18 -15.25 -6.79
C CYS A 109 -13.44 -14.42 -7.00
N GLY A 110 -14.59 -15.05 -6.79
CA GLY A 110 -15.88 -14.41 -6.91
C GLY A 110 -16.97 -15.25 -6.26
N THR A 111 -18.15 -14.66 -6.14
CA THR A 111 -19.32 -15.32 -5.57
C THR A 111 -20.30 -15.73 -6.65
N THR A 112 -20.90 -16.91 -6.48
CA THR A 112 -22.05 -17.39 -7.28
C THR A 112 -23.38 -17.20 -6.54
N GLY A 113 -23.40 -16.37 -5.49
CA GLY A 113 -24.57 -16.13 -4.62
C GLY A 113 -24.44 -16.85 -3.28
N ASP A 114 -24.17 -18.16 -3.31
CA ASP A 114 -24.13 -19.01 -2.10
C ASP A 114 -22.71 -19.35 -1.64
N GLU A 115 -21.74 -19.39 -2.56
CA GLU A 115 -20.37 -19.82 -2.28
C GLU A 115 -19.34 -18.94 -2.98
N THR A 116 -18.17 -18.80 -2.35
CA THR A 116 -16.99 -18.17 -2.96
C THR A 116 -16.20 -19.22 -3.73
N VAL A 117 -16.05 -19.00 -5.03
CA VAL A 117 -15.35 -19.87 -5.97
C VAL A 117 -14.13 -19.15 -6.52
N CYS A 118 -12.98 -19.82 -6.46
CA CYS A 118 -11.71 -19.30 -6.97
C CYS A 118 -11.11 -20.22 -8.02
N CYS A 119 -10.41 -19.62 -8.98
CA CYS A 119 -9.93 -20.30 -10.16
C CYS A 119 -8.77 -19.57 -10.81
N ASN A 120 -8.09 -20.29 -11.71
CA ASN A 120 -7.11 -19.71 -12.61
C ASN A 120 -7.76 -19.54 -13.98
N SER A 121 -7.43 -18.45 -14.67
CA SER A 121 -7.91 -18.18 -16.02
C SER A 121 -6.77 -17.71 -16.91
N ASN A 122 -6.82 -18.08 -18.19
CA ASN A 122 -5.82 -17.68 -19.17
C ASN A 122 -6.26 -16.40 -19.89
N LEU A 123 -5.46 -15.34 -19.74
CA LEU A 123 -5.69 -14.04 -20.37
C LEU A 123 -5.45 -14.05 -21.89
N ALA A 124 -4.83 -15.07 -22.47
CA ALA A 124 -4.71 -15.17 -23.92
C ALA A 124 -6.02 -15.61 -24.61
N GLU A 125 -6.97 -16.18 -23.86
CA GLU A 125 -8.23 -16.68 -24.42
C GLU A 125 -9.25 -15.54 -24.63
N GLN A 126 -9.97 -15.58 -25.75
CA GLN A 126 -11.03 -14.59 -26.06
C GLN A 126 -12.25 -14.73 -25.11
N SER A 127 -12.44 -15.91 -24.53
CA SER A 127 -13.44 -16.18 -23.49
C SER A 127 -12.74 -16.87 -22.32
N PRO A 128 -12.13 -16.11 -21.39
CA PRO A 128 -11.38 -16.68 -20.29
C PRO A 128 -12.27 -17.61 -19.44
N ILE A 129 -11.87 -18.88 -19.39
CA ILE A 129 -12.54 -19.92 -18.59
C ILE A 129 -11.86 -19.99 -17.24
N CYS A 130 -12.67 -19.95 -16.19
CA CYS A 130 -12.28 -20.09 -14.80
C CYS A 130 -12.17 -21.59 -14.46
N LYS A 131 -10.93 -22.10 -14.44
CA LYS A 131 -10.57 -23.50 -14.15
C LYS A 131 -10.12 -23.66 -12.70
N GLU A 132 -10.42 -24.81 -12.09
CA GLU A 132 -10.16 -25.05 -10.66
C GLU A 132 -8.73 -24.63 -10.23
N SER A 133 -8.63 -23.81 -9.18
CA SER A 133 -7.35 -23.33 -8.67
C SER A 133 -6.68 -24.35 -7.75
N LEU A 134 -5.35 -24.25 -7.64
CA LEU A 134 -4.57 -24.98 -6.62
C LEU A 134 -4.88 -24.50 -5.19
N ILE A 135 -5.45 -23.30 -5.03
CA ILE A 135 -5.75 -22.71 -3.73
C ILE A 135 -7.10 -23.23 -3.23
N LYS A 136 -7.03 -24.14 -2.25
CA LYS A 136 -8.20 -24.82 -1.68
C LYS A 136 -8.67 -24.16 -0.38
N HIS A 137 -9.86 -24.57 0.06
CA HIS A 137 -10.45 -24.25 1.37
C HIS A 137 -10.82 -22.78 1.62
N ILE A 138 -11.04 -22.01 0.55
CA ILE A 138 -11.50 -20.62 0.64
C ILE A 138 -12.96 -20.58 1.08
N SER A 139 -13.86 -21.31 0.39
CA SER A 139 -15.27 -21.40 0.79
C SER A 139 -15.42 -21.94 2.23
N PRO A 140 -16.34 -21.39 3.05
CA PRO A 140 -17.34 -20.37 2.77
C PRO A 140 -16.88 -18.92 3.10
N PHE A 141 -15.59 -18.59 2.99
CA PHE A 141 -15.10 -17.25 3.29
C PHE A 141 -15.58 -16.22 2.26
N ASP A 142 -16.43 -15.29 2.68
CA ASP A 142 -16.96 -14.21 1.86
C ASP A 142 -15.95 -13.05 1.72
N ILE A 143 -15.41 -12.81 0.53
CA ILE A 143 -14.43 -11.74 0.29
C ILE A 143 -15.16 -10.42 0.07
N LYS A 144 -14.94 -9.45 0.96
CA LYS A 144 -15.62 -8.14 0.90
C LYS A 144 -14.81 -7.12 0.12
N GLU A 145 -15.51 -6.13 -0.41
CA GLU A 145 -14.88 -4.95 -1.00
C GLU A 145 -13.98 -4.24 0.03
N GLY A 146 -12.75 -3.91 -0.37
CA GLY A 146 -11.74 -3.33 0.51
C GLY A 146 -10.88 -4.33 1.28
N ASP A 147 -11.20 -5.63 1.27
CA ASP A 147 -10.33 -6.67 1.83
C ASP A 147 -9.02 -6.72 1.00
N LEU A 148 -7.89 -6.43 1.63
CA LEU A 148 -6.58 -6.51 1.01
C LEU A 148 -6.18 -7.96 0.82
N SER A 149 -5.44 -8.24 -0.25
CA SER A 149 -4.98 -9.58 -0.53
C SER A 149 -3.59 -9.61 -1.16
N ALA A 150 -2.88 -10.70 -0.90
CA ALA A 150 -1.58 -10.99 -1.47
C ALA A 150 -1.47 -12.48 -1.78
N LEU A 151 -0.88 -12.79 -2.93
CA LEU A 151 -0.66 -14.14 -3.42
C LEU A 151 0.82 -14.51 -3.21
N ALA A 152 1.09 -15.56 -2.43
CA ALA A 152 2.45 -16.08 -2.25
C ALA A 152 2.60 -17.36 -3.05
N GLU A 153 3.32 -17.27 -4.16
CA GLU A 153 3.57 -18.38 -5.08
C GLU A 153 4.91 -19.08 -4.77
N SER A 154 4.94 -20.38 -5.05
CA SER A 154 6.09 -21.26 -5.05
C SER A 154 5.96 -22.22 -6.23
N GLU A 155 7.05 -22.88 -6.63
CA GLU A 155 7.06 -23.77 -7.81
C GLU A 155 5.94 -24.83 -7.84
N GLN A 156 5.42 -25.24 -6.67
CA GLN A 156 4.47 -26.34 -6.54
C GLN A 156 3.16 -25.96 -5.84
N SER A 157 3.04 -24.74 -5.32
CA SER A 157 1.88 -24.32 -4.53
C SER A 157 1.73 -22.81 -4.47
N ALA A 158 0.51 -22.35 -4.24
CA ALA A 158 0.22 -20.95 -3.95
C ALA A 158 -0.61 -20.84 -2.66
N ASP A 159 -0.27 -19.87 -1.83
CA ASP A 159 -1.03 -19.51 -0.64
C ASP A 159 -1.63 -18.11 -0.82
N LEU A 160 -2.92 -17.97 -0.55
CA LEU A 160 -3.64 -16.71 -0.61
C LEU A 160 -3.79 -16.13 0.80
N TYR A 161 -3.35 -14.89 0.98
CA TYR A 161 -3.54 -14.13 2.20
C TYR A 161 -4.60 -13.05 1.96
N ILE A 162 -5.60 -12.97 2.83
CA ILE A 162 -6.67 -11.95 2.77
C ILE A 162 -6.81 -11.31 4.15
N THR A 163 -6.86 -9.99 4.22
CA THR A 163 -7.20 -9.27 5.46
C THR A 163 -8.71 -9.11 5.58
N ARG A 164 -9.25 -9.24 6.78
CA ARG A 164 -10.61 -8.81 7.14
C ARG A 164 -10.53 -7.57 8.02
N SER A 165 -11.12 -6.47 7.58
CA SER A 165 -11.34 -5.27 8.37
C SER A 165 -12.75 -5.23 8.99
N GLY A 166 -12.90 -4.56 10.12
CA GLY A 166 -14.18 -4.40 10.82
C GLY A 166 -14.07 -4.66 12.31
N SER A 167 -15.18 -5.08 12.93
CA SER A 167 -15.29 -5.33 14.37
C SER A 167 -15.81 -6.73 14.71
N ASP A 168 -15.88 -7.62 13.72
CA ASP A 168 -16.33 -9.00 13.92
C ASP A 168 -15.22 -9.89 14.50
N GLY A 169 -15.59 -11.11 14.92
CA GLY A 169 -14.64 -12.05 15.50
C GLY A 169 -13.57 -12.55 14.52
N SER A 170 -13.78 -12.42 13.21
CA SER A 170 -12.87 -12.90 12.17
C SER A 170 -11.89 -11.85 11.66
N VAL A 171 -11.89 -10.65 12.24
CA VAL A 171 -10.99 -9.56 11.85
C VAL A 171 -9.52 -9.98 11.97
N GLY A 172 -8.73 -9.76 10.93
CA GLY A 172 -7.32 -10.17 10.86
C GLY A 172 -6.91 -10.76 9.51
N ILE A 173 -5.69 -11.32 9.45
CA ILE A 173 -5.17 -11.99 8.25
C ILE A 173 -5.69 -13.44 8.21
N HIS A 174 -6.21 -13.86 7.06
CA HIS A 174 -6.61 -15.25 6.77
C HIS A 174 -5.69 -15.80 5.68
N LYS A 175 -5.33 -17.07 5.82
CA LYS A 175 -4.54 -17.83 4.86
C LYS A 175 -5.36 -18.99 4.30
N PHE A 176 -5.25 -19.18 3.00
CA PHE A 176 -5.83 -20.28 2.23
C PHE A 176 -4.79 -20.89 1.29
N GLY A 177 -5.00 -22.13 0.84
CA GLY A 177 -4.01 -22.89 0.06
C GLY A 177 -3.56 -24.14 0.80
N LYS A 178 -2.27 -24.23 1.14
CA LYS A 178 -1.66 -25.39 1.82
C LYS A 178 -2.31 -25.69 3.17
N ALA A 179 -2.75 -24.66 3.87
CA ALA A 179 -3.51 -24.76 5.12
C ALA A 179 -4.49 -23.61 5.24
N ARG A 180 -5.59 -23.83 5.96
CA ARG A 180 -6.52 -22.77 6.37
C ARG A 180 -6.14 -22.29 7.76
N VAL A 181 -5.70 -21.04 7.87
CA VAL A 181 -5.30 -20.44 9.14
C VAL A 181 -5.89 -19.03 9.24
N GLY A 182 -6.49 -18.70 10.37
CA GLY A 182 -7.09 -17.39 10.61
C GLY A 182 -6.70 -16.80 11.97
N PRO A 183 -7.16 -15.56 12.23
CA PRO A 183 -6.98 -14.92 13.52
C PRO A 183 -7.81 -15.62 14.59
N LYS A 184 -7.38 -15.50 15.85
CA LYS A 184 -8.21 -15.89 16.99
C LYS A 184 -9.35 -14.89 17.14
N ASN A 185 -10.54 -15.38 17.46
CA ASN A 185 -11.69 -14.53 17.72
C ASN A 185 -11.41 -13.47 18.79
N HIS A 186 -11.67 -12.21 18.44
CA HIS A 186 -11.55 -11.07 19.34
C HIS A 186 -12.60 -10.00 19.02
N ASN A 187 -12.84 -9.09 19.96
CA ASN A 187 -13.83 -8.02 19.81
C ASN A 187 -13.17 -6.66 19.46
N LYS A 188 -11.94 -6.65 18.95
CA LYS A 188 -11.24 -5.43 18.54
C LYS A 188 -11.73 -4.97 17.17
N GLU A 189 -11.89 -3.66 17.00
CA GLU A 189 -12.16 -3.08 15.69
C GLU A 189 -10.83 -2.73 15.01
N GLN A 190 -10.54 -3.37 13.88
CA GLN A 190 -9.29 -3.17 13.14
C GLN A 190 -9.57 -2.91 11.67
N HIS A 191 -8.81 -1.99 11.06
CA HIS A 191 -8.89 -1.70 9.63
C HIS A 191 -7.49 -1.80 9.03
N TYR A 192 -7.30 -2.80 8.16
CA TYR A 192 -6.05 -3.05 7.45
C TYR A 192 -5.91 -2.11 6.26
N VAL A 193 -4.72 -1.56 6.10
CA VAL A 193 -4.37 -0.64 5.02
C VAL A 193 -3.16 -1.11 4.20
N GLY A 194 -2.47 -2.16 4.65
CA GLY A 194 -1.38 -2.76 3.91
C GLY A 194 -1.13 -4.23 4.24
N LEU A 195 -0.64 -4.96 3.23
CA LEU A 195 -0.23 -6.35 3.35
C LEU A 195 1.05 -6.56 2.53
N VAL A 196 2.11 -7.02 3.17
CA VAL A 196 3.45 -7.13 2.58
C VAL A 196 3.99 -8.54 2.76
N LEU A 197 4.38 -9.18 1.65
CA LEU A 197 5.06 -10.47 1.65
C LEU A 197 6.57 -10.23 1.77
N SER A 198 7.20 -10.83 2.77
CA SER A 198 8.64 -10.71 3.01
C SER A 198 9.30 -12.07 2.85
N LYS A 199 9.89 -12.30 1.66
CA LYS A 199 10.72 -13.48 1.37
C LYS A 199 12.09 -13.30 2.05
N ARG A 200 12.55 -14.31 2.79
CA ARG A 200 13.81 -14.35 3.52
C ARG A 200 14.82 -15.24 2.80
N GLU A 201 16.08 -15.16 3.23
CA GLU A 201 17.14 -16.02 2.72
C GLU A 201 16.84 -17.50 3.01
N ASP A 202 16.27 -17.80 4.17
CA ASP A 202 15.64 -19.09 4.47
C ASP A 202 14.12 -18.99 4.22
N PRO A 203 13.56 -19.68 3.20
CA PRO A 203 12.13 -19.68 2.92
C PRO A 203 11.26 -20.11 4.12
N SER A 204 11.80 -20.90 5.05
CA SER A 204 11.08 -21.31 6.27
C SER A 204 10.78 -20.13 7.20
N GLN A 205 11.51 -19.03 7.05
CA GLN A 205 11.37 -17.80 7.84
C GLN A 205 10.59 -16.71 7.10
N ASN A 206 10.02 -17.00 5.92
CA ASN A 206 9.18 -16.06 5.19
C ASN A 206 8.02 -15.57 6.06
N ARG A 207 7.73 -14.27 5.98
CA ARG A 207 6.69 -13.62 6.80
C ARG A 207 5.71 -12.83 5.94
N VAL A 208 4.50 -12.68 6.47
CA VAL A 208 3.53 -11.71 5.99
C VAL A 208 3.38 -10.63 7.05
N TYR A 209 3.53 -9.37 6.65
CA TYR A 209 3.28 -8.22 7.50
C TYR A 209 1.94 -7.59 7.14
N GLY A 210 1.10 -7.33 8.13
CA GLY A 210 -0.15 -6.58 7.98
C GLY A 210 -0.05 -5.25 8.70
N PHE A 211 -0.48 -4.16 8.07
CA PHE A 211 -0.49 -2.82 8.63
C PHE A 211 -1.93 -2.38 8.83
N TYR A 212 -2.28 -1.96 10.04
CA TYR A 212 -3.68 -1.67 10.39
C TYR A 212 -3.79 -0.61 11.47
N LYS A 213 -4.97 -0.01 11.58
CA LYS A 213 -5.37 0.80 12.74
C LYS A 213 -6.38 0.05 13.59
N GLU A 214 -6.27 0.18 14.91
CA GLU A 214 -7.18 -0.43 15.88
C GLU A 214 -7.88 0.66 16.70
N LYS A 215 -9.20 0.55 16.88
CA LYS A 215 -9.97 1.49 17.71
C LYS A 215 -9.82 1.12 19.19
N THR A 216 -9.36 2.07 20.00
CA THR A 216 -9.23 1.89 21.44
C THR A 216 -10.58 1.83 22.12
N LYS A 217 -10.66 0.99 23.17
CA LYS A 217 -11.85 0.83 24.03
C LYS A 217 -11.57 1.24 25.49
N ASP A 218 -10.51 2.02 25.70
CA ASP A 218 -10.10 2.47 27.03
C ASP A 218 -11.12 3.51 27.57
N PRO A 219 -11.68 3.35 28.79
CA PRO A 219 -12.59 4.33 29.38
C PRO A 219 -11.96 5.69 29.73
N GLY A 220 -10.66 5.89 29.50
CA GLY A 220 -9.95 7.15 29.75
C GLY A 220 -10.16 8.27 28.72
N LEU A 221 -9.36 9.34 28.84
CA LEU A 221 -9.41 10.55 27.99
C LEU A 221 -9.08 10.26 26.50
N PHE A 222 -8.52 9.10 26.20
CA PHE A 222 -8.17 8.65 24.85
C PHE A 222 -9.15 7.59 24.30
N SER A 223 -10.34 7.46 24.91
CA SER A 223 -11.42 6.61 24.41
C SER A 223 -11.70 6.90 22.93
N GLU A 224 -11.89 5.85 22.14
CA GLU A 224 -12.20 5.91 20.70
C GLU A 224 -11.08 6.39 19.76
N MET A 225 -9.87 6.64 20.26
CA MET A 225 -8.72 6.97 19.40
C MET A 225 -8.28 5.76 18.57
N TRP A 226 -7.91 6.01 17.31
CA TRP A 226 -7.25 5.04 16.44
C TRP A 226 -5.79 4.89 16.81
N LEU A 227 -5.29 3.66 16.91
CA LEU A 227 -3.89 3.36 17.14
C LEU A 227 -3.30 2.56 15.98
N PRO A 228 -2.06 2.86 15.55
CA PRO A 228 -1.48 2.20 14.39
C PRO A 228 -0.62 1.01 14.79
N PHE A 229 -0.75 -0.10 14.07
CA PHE A 229 -0.08 -1.36 14.36
C PHE A 229 0.50 -1.99 13.10
N VAL A 230 1.55 -2.77 13.33
CA VAL A 230 2.03 -3.79 12.39
C VAL A 230 1.88 -5.16 13.06
N THR A 231 1.34 -6.13 12.33
CA THR A 231 1.32 -7.54 12.70
C THR A 231 2.24 -8.33 11.79
N GLN A 232 2.79 -9.43 12.28
CA GLN A 232 3.47 -10.42 11.47
C GLN A 232 2.89 -11.82 11.68
N VAL A 233 2.88 -12.62 10.62
CA VAL A 233 2.61 -14.06 10.67
C VAL A 233 3.63 -14.80 9.79
N CYS A 234 3.94 -16.04 10.15
CA CYS A 234 4.85 -16.89 9.38
C CYS A 234 4.11 -17.57 8.23
N MET A 235 4.72 -17.58 7.04
CA MET A 235 4.11 -18.25 5.89
C MET A 235 4.04 -19.78 6.07
N THR A 236 4.93 -20.37 6.86
CA THR A 236 4.94 -21.82 7.14
C THR A 236 3.88 -22.26 8.17
N ASP A 237 3.23 -21.33 8.85
CA ASP A 237 2.26 -21.64 9.90
C ASP A 237 1.01 -22.30 9.30
N VAL A 238 0.63 -23.43 9.89
CA VAL A 238 -0.53 -24.26 9.52
C VAL A 238 -1.55 -24.34 10.66
N GLY A 239 -1.37 -23.54 11.71
CA GLY A 239 -2.14 -23.59 12.94
C GLY A 239 -1.62 -24.64 13.93
N GLY A 240 -2.25 -24.69 15.11
CA GLY A 240 -1.91 -25.64 16.17
C GLY A 240 -2.59 -27.00 16.02
N PRO A 241 -2.23 -27.98 16.88
CA PRO A 241 -2.84 -29.29 16.91
C PRO A 241 -4.32 -29.23 17.32
N LYS A 242 -5.02 -30.36 17.14
CA LYS A 242 -6.42 -30.50 17.56
C LYS A 242 -6.61 -30.06 19.02
N ASN A 243 -7.68 -29.33 19.27
CA ASN A 243 -8.04 -28.74 20.57
C ASN A 243 -7.14 -27.61 21.08
N ASN A 244 -6.04 -27.25 20.39
CA ASN A 244 -5.16 -26.15 20.79
C ASN A 244 -4.78 -25.29 19.58
N LEU A 245 -5.48 -24.16 19.38
CA LEU A 245 -5.25 -23.24 18.26
C LEU A 245 -5.36 -23.90 16.87
N GLN A 246 -6.20 -24.92 16.72
CA GLN A 246 -6.46 -25.54 15.42
C GLN A 246 -6.99 -24.49 14.43
N PHE A 247 -6.41 -24.42 13.23
CA PHE A 247 -6.72 -23.42 12.19
C PHE A 247 -6.55 -21.96 12.63
N THR A 248 -5.82 -21.72 13.72
CA THR A 248 -5.59 -20.38 14.30
C THR A 248 -4.10 -20.06 14.24
N TRP A 249 -3.72 -18.82 13.95
CA TRP A 249 -2.31 -18.43 13.91
C TRP A 249 -1.58 -18.76 15.21
N THR A 250 -0.42 -19.39 15.08
CA THR A 250 0.48 -19.70 16.20
C THR A 250 1.71 -18.78 16.21
N SER A 251 1.99 -18.12 15.09
CA SER A 251 3.13 -17.23 14.88
C SER A 251 2.80 -15.75 15.03
N GLN A 252 1.53 -15.38 15.19
CA GLN A 252 1.10 -13.98 15.18
C GLN A 252 1.74 -13.16 16.32
N MET A 253 2.30 -12.01 15.96
CA MET A 253 2.81 -11.00 16.87
C MET A 253 2.46 -9.61 16.35
N ASN A 254 2.15 -8.67 17.25
CA ASN A 254 1.71 -7.31 16.92
C ASN A 254 2.61 -6.28 17.62
N ALA A 255 2.94 -5.18 16.97
CA ALA A 255 3.69 -4.07 17.57
C ALA A 255 3.06 -2.75 17.15
N ARG A 256 3.05 -1.77 18.05
CA ARG A 256 2.50 -0.44 17.78
C ARG A 256 3.51 0.40 17.00
N LEU A 257 3.05 1.11 15.98
CA LEU A 257 3.86 2.06 15.22
C LEU A 257 3.85 3.43 15.91
N PHE A 258 4.97 4.14 15.83
CA PHE A 258 5.07 5.52 16.27
C PHE A 258 5.34 6.43 15.07
N CYS A 259 4.49 7.42 14.83
CA CYS A 259 4.78 8.49 13.88
C CYS A 259 4.59 9.86 14.52
N GLY A 260 5.63 10.69 14.46
CA GLY A 260 5.63 12.04 15.02
C GLY A 260 6.96 12.43 15.64
N ASP A 261 6.94 13.53 16.38
CA ASP A 261 8.09 14.14 17.05
C ASP A 261 7.81 14.21 18.55
N GLN A 262 8.55 13.44 19.33
CA GLN A 262 8.37 13.39 20.78
C GLN A 262 8.74 14.70 21.47
N GLU A 263 9.79 15.39 20.98
CA GLU A 263 10.24 16.67 21.57
C GLU A 263 9.19 17.76 21.35
N ARG A 264 8.56 17.77 20.17
CA ARG A 264 7.48 18.71 19.82
C ARG A 264 6.09 18.24 20.25
N LYS A 265 5.98 17.10 20.92
CA LYS A 265 4.71 16.47 21.33
C LYS A 265 3.72 16.30 20.17
N GLN A 266 4.25 16.04 18.98
CA GLN A 266 3.46 15.84 17.79
C GLN A 266 3.28 14.34 17.57
N HIS A 267 2.02 13.90 17.47
CA HIS A 267 1.68 12.49 17.30
C HIS A 267 0.65 12.33 16.18
N PHE A 268 0.87 11.33 15.34
CA PHE A 268 -0.07 10.90 14.31
C PHE A 268 -0.51 9.47 14.62
N SER A 269 -1.78 9.36 15.02
CA SER A 269 -2.38 8.17 15.62
C SER A 269 -3.12 7.32 14.59
N GLU A 270 -3.70 7.95 13.57
CA GLU A 270 -4.45 7.25 12.55
C GLU A 270 -3.54 6.87 11.39
N LEU A 271 -3.30 5.57 11.19
CA LEU A 271 -2.68 5.05 9.98
C LEU A 271 -3.73 5.05 8.85
N VAL A 272 -3.41 5.73 7.74
CA VAL A 272 -4.33 5.94 6.61
C VAL A 272 -4.06 4.97 5.49
N ASP A 273 -2.79 4.86 5.06
CA ASP A 273 -2.37 4.02 3.93
C ASP A 273 -0.87 3.72 4.02
N VAL A 274 -0.39 2.70 3.29
CA VAL A 274 1.04 2.36 3.20
C VAL A 274 1.47 2.04 1.76
N SER A 275 2.69 2.46 1.41
CA SER A 275 3.35 2.07 0.16
C SER A 275 4.67 1.37 0.47
N THR A 276 4.91 0.25 -0.20
CA THR A 276 6.10 -0.57 -0.01
C THR A 276 7.12 -0.27 -1.10
N VAL A 277 8.35 0.00 -0.69
CA VAL A 277 9.50 0.12 -1.59
C VAL A 277 10.40 -1.10 -1.35
N ASP A 278 10.33 -2.04 -2.29
CA ASP A 278 11.14 -3.24 -2.24
C ASP A 278 12.63 -2.95 -2.46
N ALA A 279 13.45 -3.81 -1.87
CA ALA A 279 14.90 -3.81 -2.01
C ALA A 279 15.39 -5.23 -2.27
N ASP A 280 16.60 -5.37 -2.82
CA ASP A 280 17.23 -6.68 -3.09
C ASP A 280 17.31 -7.55 -1.83
N ARG A 281 17.50 -6.88 -0.69
CA ARG A 281 17.54 -7.45 0.65
C ARG A 281 16.28 -7.08 1.41
N TRP A 282 15.60 -8.06 1.98
CA TRP A 282 14.37 -7.83 2.74
C TRP A 282 14.56 -6.86 3.91
N GLN A 283 15.76 -6.85 4.52
CA GLN A 283 16.10 -5.96 5.64
C GLN A 283 15.91 -4.49 5.25
N ASP A 284 16.24 -4.18 4.00
CA ASP A 284 16.30 -2.83 3.46
C ASP A 284 14.99 -2.40 2.78
N THR A 285 13.99 -3.30 2.70
CA THR A 285 12.62 -2.98 2.24
C THR A 285 12.03 -1.91 3.16
N LYS A 286 11.54 -0.82 2.55
CA LYS A 286 10.99 0.35 3.26
C LYS A 286 9.48 0.41 3.15
N ILE A 287 8.83 0.77 4.24
CA ILE A 287 7.40 0.99 4.34
C ILE A 287 7.16 2.48 4.56
N TYR A 288 6.60 3.15 3.56
CA TYR A 288 6.15 4.53 3.64
C TYR A 288 4.71 4.53 4.11
N ALA A 289 4.49 4.94 5.35
CA ALA A 289 3.19 4.93 5.98
C ALA A 289 2.66 6.36 6.12
N LEU A 290 1.47 6.58 5.55
CA LEU A 290 0.72 7.82 5.63
C LEU A 290 -0.14 7.80 6.90
N PHE A 291 0.01 8.83 7.72
CA PHE A 291 -0.75 9.01 8.94
C PHE A 291 -1.52 10.32 8.93
N ARG A 292 -2.54 10.36 9.80
CA ARG A 292 -3.32 11.53 10.14
C ARG A 292 -3.43 11.69 11.66
N ASN A 293 -3.65 12.91 12.12
CA ASN A 293 -3.98 13.20 13.52
C ASN A 293 -5.38 13.84 13.66
N GLU A 294 -5.81 14.04 14.90
CA GLU A 294 -7.13 14.57 15.24
C GLU A 294 -7.41 15.98 14.71
N TRP A 295 -6.37 16.73 14.30
CA TRP A 295 -6.50 18.07 13.72
C TRP A 295 -6.53 18.06 12.19
N GLY A 296 -6.63 16.88 11.56
CA GLY A 296 -6.66 16.75 10.10
C GLY A 296 -5.32 17.06 9.43
N MET A 297 -4.21 16.94 10.16
CA MET A 297 -2.86 17.08 9.63
C MET A 297 -2.35 15.72 9.20
N SER A 298 -1.54 15.68 8.15
CA SER A 298 -0.95 14.43 7.65
C SER A 298 0.56 14.38 7.83
N ALA A 299 1.07 13.16 8.02
CA ALA A 299 2.49 12.88 8.06
C ALA A 299 2.82 11.59 7.29
N VAL A 300 3.98 11.54 6.62
CA VAL A 300 4.54 10.27 6.13
C VAL A 300 5.74 9.89 6.99
N CYS A 301 5.71 8.68 7.55
CA CYS A 301 6.81 8.08 8.29
C CYS A 301 7.34 6.85 7.53
N VAL A 302 8.65 6.65 7.55
CA VAL A 302 9.31 5.54 6.84
C VAL A 302 9.82 4.53 7.86
N TYR A 303 9.54 3.25 7.65
CA TYR A 303 10.07 2.15 8.48
C TYR A 303 10.87 1.18 7.60
N THR A 304 11.83 0.46 8.17
CA THR A 304 12.41 -0.72 7.50
C THR A 304 11.80 -2.00 8.06
N ILE A 305 11.73 -3.04 7.23
CA ILE A 305 11.34 -4.38 7.72
C ILE A 305 12.35 -4.89 8.76
N GLU A 306 13.63 -4.53 8.67
CA GLU A 306 14.64 -4.86 9.68
C GLU A 306 14.32 -4.27 11.05
N ASP A 307 13.97 -2.98 11.13
CA ASP A 307 13.67 -2.34 12.41
C ASP A 307 12.37 -2.88 13.02
N ILE A 308 11.37 -3.18 12.19
CA ILE A 308 10.16 -3.91 12.62
C ILE A 308 10.53 -5.30 13.16
N ASN A 309 11.40 -6.04 12.45
CA ASN A 309 11.84 -7.37 12.86
C ASN A 309 12.57 -7.35 14.22
N LYS A 310 13.46 -6.38 14.45
CA LYS A 310 14.16 -6.22 15.73
C LYS A 310 13.22 -6.06 16.90
N ILE A 311 12.10 -5.34 16.74
CA ILE A 311 11.08 -5.21 17.79
C ILE A 311 10.46 -6.58 18.08
N PHE A 312 10.07 -7.35 17.06
CA PHE A 312 9.52 -8.69 17.25
C PHE A 312 10.49 -9.70 17.85
N GLU A 313 11.80 -9.54 17.64
CA GLU A 313 12.82 -10.42 18.21
C GLU A 313 13.19 -10.04 19.65
N ASN A 314 13.26 -8.74 19.96
CA ASN A 314 13.91 -8.27 21.17
C ASN A 314 12.95 -7.68 22.21
N SER A 315 11.83 -7.08 21.79
CA SER A 315 10.90 -6.44 22.71
C SER A 315 10.26 -7.46 23.65
N PRO A 316 10.11 -7.14 24.95
CA PRO A 316 9.19 -7.85 25.82
C PRO A 316 7.76 -7.81 25.27
N PHE A 317 6.94 -8.78 25.68
CA PHE A 317 5.51 -8.75 25.42
C PHE A 317 4.83 -7.78 26.39
N ASN A 318 3.83 -7.05 25.91
CA ASN A 318 3.16 -6.01 26.69
C ASN A 318 2.61 -6.58 28.02
N GLY A 319 3.01 -5.95 29.14
CA GLY A 319 2.63 -6.36 30.50
C GLY A 319 3.41 -7.55 31.08
N TYR A 320 4.46 -8.04 30.42
CA TYR A 320 5.28 -9.15 30.88
C TYR A 320 6.78 -8.88 30.76
N LYS A 321 7.56 -9.38 31.73
CA LYS A 321 9.01 -9.45 31.57
C LYS A 321 9.40 -10.57 30.61
N LYS A 322 10.57 -10.45 29.95
CA LYS A 322 11.03 -11.40 28.92
C LYS A 322 11.16 -12.85 29.44
N ASP A 323 11.58 -13.02 30.69
CA ASP A 323 11.68 -14.30 31.39
C ASP A 323 10.31 -14.94 31.71
N GLN A 324 9.27 -14.12 31.88
CA GLN A 324 7.91 -14.58 32.20
C GLN A 324 7.14 -15.04 30.97
N MET A 325 7.46 -14.49 29.80
CA MET A 325 6.79 -14.77 28.53
C MET A 325 7.79 -15.17 27.45
N ASP A 326 8.50 -16.27 27.72
CA ASP A 326 9.39 -16.91 26.75
C ASP A 326 8.57 -17.83 25.81
N ARG A 327 8.14 -17.26 24.67
CA ARG A 327 7.54 -18.00 23.54
C ARG A 327 8.42 -17.85 22.29
N PRO A 328 8.41 -18.83 21.36
CA PRO A 328 9.17 -18.74 20.11
C PRO A 328 8.82 -17.49 19.31
N ARG A 329 9.85 -16.89 18.73
CA ARG A 329 9.76 -15.68 17.88
C ARG A 329 10.11 -15.95 16.41
N THR A 330 10.70 -17.12 16.14
CA THR A 330 11.03 -17.61 14.80
C THR A 330 9.89 -18.44 14.24
N CYS A 331 9.86 -18.60 12.92
CA CYS A 331 8.87 -19.44 12.27
C CYS A 331 9.14 -20.92 12.56
N ALA A 332 8.11 -21.63 13.00
CA ALA A 332 8.19 -23.07 13.24
C ALA A 332 8.18 -23.81 11.89
N PRO A 333 8.99 -24.87 11.73
CA PRO A 333 8.91 -25.74 10.55
C PRO A 333 7.55 -26.43 10.42
N ASP A 334 6.93 -26.77 11.55
CA ASP A 334 5.59 -27.36 11.63
C ASP A 334 4.88 -26.89 12.91
N SER A 335 4.00 -25.90 12.76
CA SER A 335 3.25 -25.31 13.88
C SER A 335 2.29 -26.29 14.56
N SER A 336 1.85 -27.34 13.85
CA SER A 336 0.93 -28.34 14.41
C SER A 336 1.58 -29.21 15.49
N LYS A 337 2.92 -29.21 15.56
CA LYS A 337 3.72 -29.96 16.53
C LYS A 337 4.22 -29.11 17.70
N LEU A 338 3.79 -27.86 17.81
CA LEU A 338 4.19 -27.00 18.91
C LEU A 338 3.71 -27.55 20.28
N PRO A 339 4.53 -27.46 21.34
CA PRO A 339 4.12 -27.88 22.68
C PRO A 339 2.90 -27.10 23.18
N VAL A 340 2.00 -27.77 23.91
CA VAL A 340 0.76 -27.17 24.44
C VAL A 340 1.05 -25.95 25.31
N ASP A 341 2.09 -25.99 26.15
CA ASP A 341 2.43 -24.85 27.01
C ASP A 341 2.90 -23.63 26.22
N THR A 342 3.56 -23.85 25.08
CA THR A 342 3.90 -22.78 24.12
C THR A 342 2.65 -22.18 23.50
N LEU A 343 1.69 -23.02 23.08
CA LEU A 343 0.43 -22.57 22.49
C LEU A 343 -0.42 -21.77 23.48
N LYS A 344 -0.46 -22.15 24.76
CA LYS A 344 -1.11 -21.37 25.83
C LYS A 344 -0.49 -19.98 25.99
N LYS A 345 0.84 -19.85 25.88
CA LYS A 345 1.53 -18.56 25.92
C LYS A 345 1.19 -17.71 24.69
N ILE A 346 1.21 -18.33 23.50
CA ILE A 346 0.81 -17.68 22.24
C ILE A 346 -0.61 -17.14 22.33
N GLU A 347 -1.53 -17.95 22.87
CA GLU A 347 -2.93 -17.60 23.02
C GLU A 347 -3.16 -16.42 23.98
N LYS A 348 -2.27 -16.27 24.96
CA LYS A 348 -2.38 -15.26 26.03
C LYS A 348 -1.98 -13.87 25.56
N ILE A 349 -0.91 -13.74 24.76
CA ILE A 349 -0.37 -12.45 24.36
C ILE A 349 0.37 -12.52 23.02
N SER A 350 0.13 -11.51 22.19
CA SER A 350 0.80 -11.29 20.90
C SER A 350 1.42 -9.90 20.77
N GLU A 351 1.07 -8.95 21.63
CA GLU A 351 1.47 -7.55 21.53
C GLU A 351 2.84 -7.30 22.18
N MET A 352 3.71 -6.56 21.48
CA MET A 352 5.01 -6.08 21.96
C MET A 352 4.85 -4.82 22.82
N GLU A 353 5.69 -4.68 23.84
CA GLU A 353 5.74 -3.50 24.70
C GLU A 353 6.38 -2.29 24.00
N GLN A 354 7.46 -2.49 23.26
CA GLN A 354 8.18 -1.43 22.57
C GLN A 354 7.49 -1.01 21.27
N LEU A 355 7.59 0.28 20.95
CA LEU A 355 7.07 0.86 19.71
C LEU A 355 8.09 0.67 18.57
N VAL A 356 7.57 0.50 17.35
CA VAL A 356 8.39 0.63 16.14
C VAL A 356 8.53 2.12 15.81
N HIS A 357 9.77 2.61 15.77
CA HIS A 357 10.10 3.99 15.42
C HIS A 357 10.51 4.10 13.94
N PRO A 358 10.26 5.25 13.29
CA PRO A 358 10.63 5.46 11.90
C PRO A 358 12.14 5.64 11.74
N VAL A 359 12.62 5.42 10.52
CA VAL A 359 14.01 5.57 10.12
C VAL A 359 14.36 7.06 10.03
N GLY A 360 15.45 7.45 10.72
CA GLY A 360 15.97 8.82 10.70
C GLY A 360 15.15 9.82 11.54
N ASN A 361 15.73 10.99 11.83
CA ASN A 361 15.12 12.03 12.66
C ASN A 361 15.31 13.44 12.06
N PRO A 362 14.25 14.21 11.73
CA PRO A 362 12.88 13.81 11.47
C PRO A 362 12.71 13.64 9.95
N GLY A 363 12.78 12.39 9.45
CA GLY A 363 12.40 12.01 8.08
C GLY A 363 10.88 12.06 7.85
N LEU A 364 10.21 13.02 8.50
CA LEU A 364 8.78 13.25 8.54
C LEU A 364 8.40 14.23 7.43
N LEU A 365 7.67 13.73 6.44
CA LEU A 365 6.92 14.61 5.55
C LEU A 365 5.70 15.15 6.30
N PHE A 366 5.84 16.33 6.90
CA PHE A 366 4.74 16.98 7.60
C PHE A 366 3.98 17.93 6.66
N PHE A 367 2.67 17.72 6.54
CA PHE A 367 1.79 18.56 5.75
C PHE A 367 0.71 19.19 6.62
N ASN A 368 0.70 20.52 6.65
CA ASN A 368 -0.32 21.27 7.37
C ASN A 368 -1.56 21.41 6.47
N HIS A 369 -2.75 21.09 7.00
CA HIS A 369 -4.06 21.27 6.35
C HIS A 369 -4.31 20.52 5.01
N HIS A 370 -3.51 19.49 4.68
CA HIS A 370 -3.80 18.61 3.55
C HIS A 370 -4.26 17.26 4.07
N ASN A 371 -5.48 16.86 3.72
CA ASN A 371 -6.04 15.57 4.12
C ASN A 371 -5.79 14.57 2.99
N TYR A 372 -4.69 13.82 3.11
CA TYR A 372 -4.34 12.80 2.13
C TYR A 372 -5.05 11.49 2.41
N THR A 373 -5.32 10.73 1.35
CA THR A 373 -6.08 9.47 1.40
C THR A 373 -5.27 8.26 0.97
N HIS A 374 -4.32 8.41 0.04
CA HIS A 374 -3.50 7.31 -0.47
C HIS A 374 -2.05 7.75 -0.72
N ILE A 375 -1.13 6.78 -0.73
CA ILE A 375 0.30 7.01 -0.98
C ILE A 375 0.87 5.99 -1.99
N GLN A 376 1.70 6.48 -2.92
CA GLN A 376 2.56 5.64 -3.78
C GLN A 376 3.96 6.24 -3.85
N VAL A 377 4.99 5.39 -3.92
CA VAL A 377 6.38 5.84 -3.93
C VAL A 377 7.13 5.25 -5.10
N ASP A 378 7.79 6.13 -5.86
CA ASP A 378 8.79 5.76 -6.84
C ASP A 378 10.19 5.92 -6.24
N SER A 379 10.89 4.80 -6.08
CA SER A 379 12.24 4.77 -5.54
C SER A 379 13.25 4.90 -6.67
N LYS A 380 14.26 5.76 -6.50
CA LYS A 380 15.31 6.01 -7.49
C LYS A 380 14.72 6.34 -8.87
N PRO A 381 14.02 7.48 -9.00
CA PRO A 381 13.26 7.86 -10.19
C PRO A 381 14.11 7.89 -11.48
N ASN A 382 15.41 8.16 -11.36
CA ASN A 382 16.40 8.07 -12.41
C ASN A 382 17.70 7.41 -11.87
N SER A 383 18.62 7.03 -12.75
CA SER A 383 19.90 6.37 -12.40
C SER A 383 20.94 7.25 -11.72
N ARG A 384 20.84 8.58 -11.81
CA ARG A 384 21.73 9.56 -11.14
C ARG A 384 21.26 9.91 -9.72
N SER A 385 19.98 9.75 -9.44
CA SER A 385 19.28 10.20 -8.23
C SER A 385 19.11 9.05 -7.23
N SER A 386 20.23 8.40 -6.89
CA SER A 386 20.25 7.21 -6.02
C SER A 386 19.69 7.41 -4.61
N ASN A 387 19.67 8.66 -4.12
CA ASN A 387 19.19 9.02 -2.78
C ASN A 387 17.87 9.80 -2.79
N GLN A 388 17.19 9.90 -3.93
CA GLN A 388 15.93 10.62 -4.06
C GLN A 388 14.77 9.65 -4.30
N ASN A 389 13.63 9.92 -3.69
CA ASN A 389 12.38 9.23 -3.97
C ASN A 389 11.31 10.25 -4.32
N VAL A 390 10.33 9.85 -5.14
CA VAL A 390 9.15 10.65 -5.44
C VAL A 390 7.94 10.00 -4.81
N ILE A 391 7.19 10.78 -4.04
CA ILE A 391 6.02 10.33 -3.30
C ILE A 391 4.80 11.00 -3.92
N PHE A 392 3.82 10.19 -4.30
CA PHE A 392 2.53 10.63 -4.81
C PHE A 392 1.49 10.49 -3.71
N LEU A 393 0.83 11.60 -3.35
CA LEU A 393 -0.18 11.64 -2.30
C LEU A 393 -1.50 12.15 -2.87
N SER A 394 -2.57 11.37 -2.77
CA SER A 394 -3.89 11.81 -3.20
C SER A 394 -4.57 12.65 -2.12
N LEU A 395 -5.18 13.75 -2.52
CA LEU A 395 -5.96 14.63 -1.66
C LEU A 395 -7.43 14.19 -1.66
N ASN A 396 -8.14 14.51 -0.58
CA ASN A 396 -9.59 14.28 -0.45
C ASN A 396 -10.46 15.01 -1.50
N ASN A 397 -9.89 15.94 -2.26
CA ASN A 397 -10.58 16.68 -3.32
C ASN A 397 -10.30 16.11 -4.74
N GLY A 398 -9.50 15.04 -4.86
CA GLY A 398 -9.14 14.43 -6.14
C GLY A 398 -7.79 14.86 -6.70
N GLY A 399 -7.14 15.88 -6.12
CA GLY A 399 -5.79 16.29 -6.52
C GLY A 399 -4.73 15.27 -6.13
N ILE A 400 -3.57 15.29 -6.78
CA ILE A 400 -2.41 14.44 -6.47
C ILE A 400 -1.19 15.32 -6.27
N HIS A 401 -0.60 15.31 -5.08
CA HIS A 401 0.69 15.94 -4.86
C HIS A 401 1.83 15.02 -5.26
N LYS A 402 2.75 15.55 -6.06
CA LYS A 402 4.04 14.94 -6.39
C LYS A 402 5.12 15.57 -5.52
N VAL A 403 5.73 14.76 -4.67
CA VAL A 403 6.60 15.24 -3.60
C VAL A 403 7.98 14.59 -3.74
N LEU A 404 9.01 15.42 -3.86
CA LEU A 404 10.39 14.96 -3.77
C LEU A 404 10.74 14.73 -2.31
N GLN A 405 11.31 13.56 -2.02
CA GLN A 405 11.94 13.24 -0.76
C GLN A 405 13.44 13.02 -0.97
N ASN A 406 14.24 13.85 -0.30
CA ASN A 406 15.67 13.65 -0.09
C ASN A 406 15.94 13.32 1.39
N GLU A 407 17.17 12.94 1.74
CA GLU A 407 17.56 12.53 3.11
C GLU A 407 17.19 13.55 4.21
N SER A 408 17.18 14.85 3.89
CA SER A 408 16.97 15.93 4.87
C SER A 408 15.86 16.91 4.50
N HIS A 409 15.31 16.83 3.29
CA HIS A 409 14.41 17.85 2.75
C HIS A 409 13.31 17.22 1.91
N THR A 410 12.18 17.91 1.92
CA THR A 410 10.97 17.46 1.24
C THR A 410 10.36 18.62 0.50
N PHE A 411 9.97 18.41 -0.74
CA PHE A 411 9.55 19.50 -1.63
C PHE A 411 8.33 19.08 -2.44
N VAL A 412 7.25 19.87 -2.42
CA VAL A 412 6.08 19.61 -3.26
C VAL A 412 6.34 20.16 -4.67
N ILE A 413 6.73 19.28 -5.58
CA ILE A 413 7.05 19.62 -6.97
C ILE A 413 5.81 20.17 -7.67
N ALA A 414 4.70 19.44 -7.59
CA ALA A 414 3.48 19.80 -8.30
C ALA A 414 2.23 19.20 -7.68
N GLU A 415 1.08 19.79 -8.01
CA GLU A 415 -0.24 19.21 -7.85
C GLU A 415 -0.82 18.86 -9.23
N TYR A 416 -1.16 17.60 -9.47
CA TYR A 416 -2.00 17.21 -10.60
C TYR A 416 -3.47 17.31 -10.20
N GLN A 417 -4.30 17.85 -11.08
CA GLN A 417 -5.75 17.86 -10.93
C GLN A 417 -6.40 16.91 -11.95
N PRO A 418 -6.37 15.59 -11.69
CA PRO A 418 -6.80 14.58 -12.66
C PRO A 418 -8.30 14.63 -12.96
N PHE A 419 -9.14 15.27 -12.14
CA PHE A 419 -10.60 15.29 -12.33
C PHE A 419 -11.13 16.71 -12.53
N LYS A 420 -12.11 16.86 -13.43
CA LYS A 420 -12.76 18.16 -13.71
C LYS A 420 -13.54 18.70 -12.52
N GLN A 421 -14.10 17.79 -11.73
CA GLN A 421 -14.84 18.07 -10.50
C GLN A 421 -14.10 17.42 -9.33
N LYS A 422 -14.37 17.90 -8.12
CA LYS A 422 -13.83 17.27 -6.92
C LYS A 422 -14.30 15.81 -6.88
N ALA A 423 -13.35 14.89 -6.81
CA ALA A 423 -13.61 13.46 -6.84
C ALA A 423 -13.00 12.78 -5.61
N HIS A 424 -13.63 11.71 -5.15
CA HIS A 424 -13.08 10.88 -4.09
C HIS A 424 -12.21 9.79 -4.70
N VAL A 425 -10.90 9.87 -4.51
CA VAL A 425 -9.96 8.87 -5.01
C VAL A 425 -10.16 7.55 -4.27
N LEU A 426 -10.47 6.49 -5.00
CA LEU A 426 -10.61 5.12 -4.47
C LEU A 426 -9.26 4.39 -4.44
N SER A 427 -8.40 4.63 -5.44
CA SER A 427 -7.05 4.06 -5.47
C SER A 427 -6.11 4.87 -6.36
N ILE A 428 -4.82 4.78 -6.05
CA ILE A 428 -3.71 5.20 -6.90
C ILE A 428 -2.73 4.05 -7.10
N ILE A 429 -2.28 3.86 -8.34
CA ILE A 429 -1.39 2.76 -8.72
C ILE A 429 -0.27 3.32 -9.58
N LEU A 430 0.97 3.07 -9.17
CA LEU A 430 2.16 3.53 -9.87
C LEU A 430 2.77 2.38 -10.69
N GLN A 431 2.97 2.63 -11.98
CA GLN A 431 3.80 1.79 -12.84
C GLN A 431 5.20 2.41 -12.96
N SER A 432 6.07 2.06 -12.01
CA SER A 432 7.39 2.68 -11.86
C SER A 432 8.32 2.52 -13.06
N THR A 433 8.18 1.46 -13.87
CA THR A 433 9.01 1.26 -15.07
C THR A 433 8.74 2.31 -16.15
N PHE A 434 7.46 2.66 -16.37
CA PHE A 434 7.07 3.61 -17.42
C PHE A 434 6.68 4.99 -16.88
N LYS A 435 6.83 5.20 -15.57
CA LYS A 435 6.50 6.46 -14.89
C LYS A 435 5.07 6.91 -15.18
N LYS A 436 4.13 5.95 -15.11
CA LYS A 436 2.70 6.21 -15.26
C LYS A 436 2.01 6.04 -13.91
N LEU A 437 1.19 7.02 -13.52
CA LEU A 437 0.36 6.96 -12.34
C LEU A 437 -1.11 6.86 -12.77
N TYR A 438 -1.79 5.84 -12.26
CA TYR A 438 -3.20 5.57 -12.53
C TYR A 438 -4.03 5.97 -11.31
N VAL A 439 -5.03 6.84 -11.50
CA VAL A 439 -5.88 7.38 -10.43
C VAL A 439 -7.34 7.01 -10.71
N ASN A 440 -7.98 6.32 -9.77
CA ASN A 440 -9.35 5.82 -9.91
C ASN A 440 -10.31 6.52 -8.95
N ASP A 441 -11.44 7.01 -9.43
CA ASP A 441 -12.54 7.54 -8.60
C ASP A 441 -13.79 6.65 -8.57
N GLY A 442 -13.74 5.49 -9.25
CA GLY A 442 -14.83 4.53 -9.38
C GLY A 442 -15.65 4.68 -10.65
N SER A 443 -15.65 5.87 -11.25
CA SER A 443 -16.32 6.14 -12.54
C SER A 443 -15.33 6.28 -13.69
N GLN A 444 -14.12 6.75 -13.40
CA GLN A 444 -13.08 6.99 -14.37
C GLN A 444 -11.71 6.54 -13.82
N LEU A 445 -10.87 6.07 -14.74
CA LEU A 445 -9.46 5.83 -14.52
C LEU A 445 -8.66 6.88 -15.29
N VAL A 446 -7.86 7.68 -14.59
CA VAL A 446 -7.01 8.72 -15.18
C VAL A 446 -5.56 8.25 -15.17
N GLN A 447 -4.94 8.22 -16.34
CA GLN A 447 -3.51 7.97 -16.50
C GLN A 447 -2.76 9.30 -16.58
N LEU A 448 -1.79 9.46 -15.68
CA LEU A 448 -0.86 10.59 -15.62
C LEU A 448 0.54 10.14 -16.03
N ASP A 449 1.16 10.87 -16.95
CA ASP A 449 2.61 10.76 -17.18
C ASP A 449 3.34 11.60 -16.15
N VAL A 450 3.87 10.95 -15.12
CA VAL A 450 4.54 11.66 -14.02
C VAL A 450 5.98 12.04 -14.37
N ALA A 451 6.47 11.68 -15.55
CA ALA A 451 7.79 12.06 -16.07
C ALA A 451 7.69 12.94 -17.33
N ASP A 452 6.53 13.50 -17.64
CA ASP A 452 6.38 14.48 -18.71
C ASP A 452 7.06 15.80 -18.33
N CYS A 453 8.26 16.04 -18.86
CA CYS A 453 9.03 17.23 -18.52
C CYS A 453 8.68 18.46 -19.36
N SER A 454 7.89 18.29 -20.43
CA SER A 454 7.50 19.39 -21.32
C SER A 454 6.62 20.43 -20.60
N GLN A 455 5.94 20.02 -19.54
CA GLN A 455 5.10 20.87 -18.70
C GLN A 455 5.89 21.90 -17.87
N TYR A 456 7.22 21.79 -17.79
CA TYR A 456 8.08 22.74 -17.06
C TYR A 456 8.59 23.90 -17.90
N GLY A 457 8.15 24.02 -19.16
CA GLY A 457 8.47 25.14 -20.04
C GLY A 457 9.72 24.95 -20.88
N ASP A 458 10.01 25.98 -21.69
CA ASP A 458 10.99 25.92 -22.78
C ASP A 458 12.35 26.53 -22.44
N THR A 459 12.65 26.76 -21.15
CA THR A 459 13.93 27.35 -20.73
C THR A 459 14.67 26.46 -19.74
N CYS A 460 16.02 26.50 -19.80
CA CYS A 460 16.88 25.81 -18.85
C CYS A 460 16.56 26.18 -17.40
N GLN A 461 16.25 27.45 -17.16
CA GLN A 461 15.94 27.94 -15.82
C GLN A 461 14.66 27.32 -15.28
N ASP A 462 13.58 27.26 -16.08
CA ASP A 462 12.32 26.69 -15.63
C ASP A 462 12.44 25.18 -15.37
N CYS A 463 13.13 24.47 -16.28
CA CYS A 463 13.42 23.04 -16.14
C CYS A 463 14.20 22.73 -14.86
N MET A 464 15.32 23.41 -14.61
CA MET A 464 16.16 23.17 -13.43
C MET A 464 15.48 23.60 -12.13
N LEU A 465 14.64 24.65 -12.19
CA LEU A 465 13.89 25.12 -11.04
C LEU A 465 12.70 24.22 -10.70
N SER A 466 12.20 23.38 -11.62
CA SER A 466 11.18 22.38 -11.32
C SER A 466 11.59 21.48 -10.14
N ARG A 467 12.89 21.18 -10.04
CA ARG A 467 13.49 20.20 -9.11
C ARG A 467 12.85 18.82 -9.22
N ASP A 468 12.24 18.53 -10.36
CA ASP A 468 11.67 17.22 -10.63
C ASP A 468 12.79 16.24 -10.99
N PRO A 469 13.03 15.19 -10.20
CA PRO A 469 14.10 14.26 -10.49
C PRO A 469 13.84 13.43 -11.75
N TYR A 470 12.65 13.44 -12.34
CA TYR A 470 12.48 12.83 -13.67
C TYR A 470 13.05 13.69 -14.81
N CYS A 471 13.35 14.96 -14.55
CA CYS A 471 13.56 15.94 -15.61
C CYS A 471 14.96 16.51 -15.63
N GLY A 472 15.43 16.82 -16.83
CA GLY A 472 16.71 17.47 -17.07
C GLY A 472 16.73 18.25 -18.37
N TRP A 473 17.70 19.16 -18.47
CA TRP A 473 17.85 20.04 -19.62
C TRP A 473 18.87 19.45 -20.61
N ASP A 474 18.45 19.22 -21.86
CA ASP A 474 19.33 18.65 -22.90
C ASP A 474 20.17 19.69 -23.67
N GLY A 475 20.00 20.98 -23.34
CA GLY A 475 20.59 22.10 -24.07
C GLY A 475 19.56 22.90 -24.86
N THR A 476 18.42 22.29 -25.18
CA THR A 476 17.35 22.88 -26.01
C THR A 476 15.97 22.85 -25.37
N GLN A 477 15.63 21.80 -24.63
CA GLN A 477 14.32 21.59 -24.03
C GLN A 477 14.43 20.77 -22.73
N CYS A 478 13.37 20.80 -21.92
CA CYS A 478 13.26 19.99 -20.72
C CYS A 478 12.75 18.59 -21.09
N ILE A 479 13.55 17.56 -20.82
CA ILE A 479 13.27 16.17 -21.20
C ILE A 479 13.30 15.22 -20.01
N HIS A 480 12.69 14.05 -20.18
CA HIS A 480 12.78 12.94 -19.22
C HIS A 480 14.20 12.36 -19.19
N GLU A 481 14.86 12.45 -18.04
CA GLU A 481 16.17 11.85 -17.79
C GLU A 481 16.02 10.35 -17.50
N THR A 482 16.45 9.53 -18.46
CA THR A 482 16.44 8.06 -18.35
C THR A 482 17.82 7.47 -18.01
N LYS A 483 18.88 8.30 -17.85
CA LYS A 483 20.28 7.86 -17.70
C LYS A 483 21.13 8.65 -16.71
#